data_AF-A0A952EZA4-F1
#
_entry.id   AF-A0A952EZA4-F1
#
_cell.length_a   1.000
_cell.length_b   1.000
_cell.length_c   1.000
_cell.angle_alpha   90.00
_cell.angle_beta   90.00
_cell.angle_gamma   90.00
#
_symmetry.space_group_name_H-M   'P 1'
#
loop_
_entity.id
_entity.type
_entity.pdbx_description
1 polymer ?
#
loop_
_entity_poly.entity_id
_entity_poly.type
_entity_poly.pdbx_seq_one_letter_code
_entity_poly.pdbx_strand_id
1 'polypeptide(L)' 'MFRMTVEDVFAIRNRGVVATGRVESGAPRVGDTVQIDGTLEVRVEAIEVFRKSIDEAKAGDNIGVLFKKIEKSQLLS' A
#
# COMPACT_ATOMS: atom_id res chain seq x y z
N MET A 1 -0.02 15.03 -2.34
CA MET A 1 0.61 14.16 -1.33
C MET A 1 -0.34 12.99 -1.08
N PHE A 2 0.16 11.76 -1.13
CA PHE A 2 -0.63 10.55 -0.82
C PHE A 2 -0.55 10.25 0.69
N ARG A 3 -1.68 9.87 1.30
CA ARG A 3 -1.74 9.33 2.65
C ARG A 3 -2.79 8.22 2.71
N MET A 4 -2.47 7.14 3.42
CA MET A 4 -3.36 6.02 3.66
C MET A 4 -3.29 5.63 5.13
N THR A 5 -4.45 5.47 5.75
CA THR A 5 -4.55 4.87 7.08
C THR A 5 -4.44 3.36 6.91
N VAL A 6 -3.49 2.71 7.57
CA VAL A 6 -3.34 1.25 7.56
C VAL A 6 -4.27 0.64 8.60
N GLU A 7 -5.12 -0.28 8.18
CA GLU A 7 -6.06 -1.04 9.02
C GLU A 7 -5.51 -2.42 9.36
N ASP A 8 -4.88 -3.11 8.40
CA ASP A 8 -4.25 -4.42 8.61
C ASP A 8 -3.07 -4.61 7.66
N VAL A 9 -2.16 -5.51 8.04
CA VAL A 9 -0.98 -5.88 7.27
C VAL A 9 -0.81 -7.38 7.28
N PHE A 10 -0.60 -7.99 6.11
CA PHE A 10 -0.32 -9.42 6.01
C PHE A 10 0.76 -9.73 4.99
N ALA A 11 1.56 -10.75 5.29
CA ALA A 11 2.60 -11.24 4.39
C ALA A 11 2.06 -12.41 3.56
N ILE A 12 2.27 -12.36 2.25
CA ILE A 12 1.97 -13.45 1.32
C ILE A 12 3.29 -14.10 0.92
N ARG A 13 3.46 -15.38 1.26
CA ARG A 13 4.65 -16.18 0.93
C ARG A 13 4.98 -16.04 -0.56
N ASN A 14 6.23 -15.70 -0.86
CA ASN A 14 6.76 -15.50 -2.22
C ASN A 14 6.10 -14.39 -3.06
N ARG A 15 5.28 -13.51 -2.47
CA ARG A 15 4.64 -12.39 -3.18
C ARG A 15 5.00 -11.02 -2.59
N GLY A 16 5.05 -10.91 -1.27
CA GLY A 16 5.39 -9.65 -0.58
C GLY A 16 4.48 -9.39 0.62
N VAL A 17 4.40 -8.13 1.04
CA VAL A 17 3.58 -7.67 2.15
C VAL A 17 2.47 -6.77 1.61
N VAL A 18 1.24 -7.02 2.07
CA VAL A 18 0.07 -6.22 1.70
C VAL A 18 -0.34 -5.40 2.92
N ALA A 19 -0.45 -4.08 2.73
CA ALA A 19 -1.11 -3.18 3.67
C ALA A 19 -2.52 -2.89 3.16
N THR A 20 -3.54 -3.05 3.99
CA THR A 20 -4.92 -2.66 3.67
C THR A 20 -5.34 -1.46 4.47
N GLY A 21 -6.18 -0.62 3.88
CA GLY A 21 -6.87 0.44 4.60
C GLY A 21 -7.39 1.52 3.67
N ARG A 22 -7.60 2.72 4.20
CA ARG A 22 -8.32 3.80 3.50
C ARG A 22 -7.39 4.90 3.02
N VAL A 23 -7.54 5.30 1.76
CA VAL A 23 -6.83 6.47 1.23
C VAL A 23 -7.44 7.74 1.82
N GLU A 24 -6.66 8.47 2.61
CA GLU A 24 -7.08 9.73 3.22
C GLU A 24 -6.91 10.90 2.25
N SER A 25 -5.84 10.88 1.45
CA SER A 25 -5.55 11.94 0.47
C SER A 25 -4.65 11.46 -0.65
N GLY A 26 -4.68 12.16 -1.79
CA GLY A 26 -3.90 11.85 -2.97
C GLY A 26 -4.46 10.69 -3.80
N ALA A 27 -3.65 10.23 -4.76
CA ALA A 27 -4.00 9.15 -5.66
C ALA A 27 -2.74 8.33 -5.99
N PRO A 28 -2.48 7.22 -5.26
CA PRO A 28 -1.30 6.40 -5.52
C PRO A 28 -1.51 5.60 -6.81
N ARG A 29 -0.43 5.42 -7.57
CA ARG A 29 -0.41 4.57 -8.76
C ARG A 29 0.52 3.37 -8.58
N VAL A 30 0.23 2.30 -9.31
CA VAL A 30 1.18 1.20 -9.46
C VAL A 30 2.48 1.74 -10.04
N GLY A 31 3.59 1.44 -9.38
CA GLY A 31 4.92 1.89 -9.74
C GLY A 31 5.40 3.15 -9.04
N ASP A 32 4.52 3.86 -8.33
CA ASP A 32 4.92 5.00 -7.49
C ASP A 32 5.83 4.55 -6.36
N THR A 33 6.72 5.43 -5.93
CA THR A 33 7.48 5.26 -4.69
C THR A 33 6.79 6.04 -3.58
N VAL A 34 6.48 5.35 -2.47
CA VAL A 34 5.85 5.93 -1.29
C VAL A 34 6.80 5.82 -0.10
N GLN A 35 6.64 6.72 0.87
CA GLN A 35 7.38 6.67 2.13
C GLN A 35 6.51 6.05 3.22
N ILE A 36 7.06 5.06 3.91
CA ILE A 36 6.53 4.52 5.16
C ILE A 36 7.24 5.23 6.31
N ASP A 37 6.46 5.78 7.24
CA ASP A 37 6.91 6.55 8.40
C ASP A 37 7.94 7.65 8.09
N GLY A 38 7.87 8.21 6.87
CA GLY A 38 8.76 9.28 6.40
C GLY A 38 10.23 8.87 6.20
N THR A 39 10.57 7.58 6.28
CA THR A 39 11.97 7.12 6.23
C THR A 39 12.20 6.01 5.21
N LEU A 40 11.27 5.07 5.07
CA LEU A 40 11.42 3.92 4.19
C LEU A 40 10.72 4.16 2.86
N GLU A 41 11.50 4.32 1.80
CA GLU A 41 10.98 4.39 0.44
C GLU A 41 10.72 2.99 -0.12
N VAL A 42 9.49 2.77 -0.58
CA VAL A 42 9.08 1.49 -1.18
C VAL A 42 8.20 1.72 -2.39
N ARG A 43 8.36 0.87 -3.40
CA ARG A 43 7.56 0.92 -4.63
C ARG A 43 6.22 0.21 -4.43
N VAL A 44 5.14 0.83 -4.88
CA VAL A 44 3.80 0.25 -5.02
C VAL A 44 3.84 -0.79 -6.14
N GLU A 45 3.71 -2.07 -5.80
CA GLU A 45 3.79 -3.16 -6.79
C GLU A 45 2.43 -3.50 -7.39
N ALA A 46 1.37 -3.40 -6.59
CA ALA A 46 0.00 -3.58 -7.04
C ALA A 46 -0.98 -2.87 -6.10
N ILE A 47 -2.11 -2.43 -6.65
CA ILE A 47 -3.25 -1.89 -5.90
C ILE A 47 -4.47 -2.76 -6.18
N GLU A 48 -5.20 -3.13 -5.14
CA GLU A 48 -6.41 -3.93 -5.24
C GLU A 48 -7.58 -3.28 -4.49
N VAL A 49 -8.76 -3.23 -5.11
CA VAL A 49 -10.02 -2.78 -4.51
C VAL A 49 -11.08 -3.83 -4.78
N PHE A 50 -11.69 -4.35 -3.71
CA PHE A 50 -12.81 -5.29 -3.78
C PHE A 50 -12.63 -6.40 -4.85
N ARG A 51 -11.54 -7.17 -4.74
CA ARG A 51 -11.17 -8.27 -5.66
C ARG A 51 -10.85 -7.85 -7.10
N LYS A 52 -10.53 -6.57 -7.33
CA LYS A 52 -10.12 -6.05 -8.63
C LYS A 52 -8.79 -5.32 -8.52
N SER A 53 -7.85 -5.68 -9.40
CA SER A 53 -6.63 -4.91 -9.57
C SER A 53 -6.93 -3.63 -10.35
N ILE A 54 -6.36 -2.53 -9.89
CA ILE A 54 -6.48 -1.20 -10.51
C ILE A 54 -5.10 -0.56 -10.59
N ASP A 55 -4.93 0.37 -11.53
CA ASP A 55 -3.65 1.07 -11.73
C ASP A 55 -3.49 2.28 -10.80
N GLU A 56 -4.60 2.82 -10.30
CA GLU A 56 -4.66 4.02 -9.47
C GLU A 56 -5.84 3.94 -8.49
N ALA A 57 -5.62 4.37 -7.24
CA ALA A 57 -6.69 4.60 -6.26
C ALA A 57 -6.87 6.10 -5.99
N LYS A 58 -7.97 6.48 -5.34
CA LYS A 58 -8.24 7.86 -4.96
C LYS A 58 -8.65 7.97 -3.50
N ALA A 59 -8.60 9.19 -2.97
CA ALA A 59 -9.09 9.51 -1.63
C ALA A 59 -10.53 8.99 -1.41
N GLY A 60 -10.72 8.32 -0.28
CA GLY A 60 -11.95 7.64 0.12
C GLY A 60 -12.00 6.15 -0.20
N ASP A 61 -11.13 5.64 -1.09
CA ASP A 61 -11.10 4.21 -1.44
C ASP A 61 -10.51 3.37 -0.31
N ASN A 62 -11.09 2.19 -0.08
CA ASN A 62 -10.50 1.13 0.74
C ASN A 62 -9.71 0.19 -0.18
N ILE A 63 -8.40 0.16 -0.01
CA ILE A 63 -7.48 -0.51 -0.93
C ILE A 63 -6.56 -1.48 -0.19
N GLY A 64 -6.06 -2.48 -0.91
CA GLY A 64 -4.86 -3.23 -0.55
C GLY A 64 -3.69 -2.80 -1.42
N VAL A 65 -2.54 -2.52 -0.81
CA VAL A 65 -1.30 -2.15 -1.50
C VAL A 65 -0.25 -3.23 -1.28
N LEU A 66 0.22 -3.83 -2.36
CA LEU A 66 1.32 -4.80 -2.31
C LEU A 66 2.66 -4.07 -2.39
N PHE A 67 3.55 -4.45 -1.48
CA PHE A 67 4.95 -4.06 -1.47
C PHE A 67 5.84 -5.30 -1.54
N LYS A 68 6.99 -5.18 -2.20
CA LYS A 68 8.04 -6.21 -2.23
C LYS A 68 9.26 -5.73 -1.45
N LYS A 69 10.09 -6.68 -1.03
CA LYS A 69 11.38 -6.45 -0.37
C LYS A 69 11.28 -5.65 0.96
N ILE A 70 10.14 -5.75 1.65
CA ILE A 70 9.94 -5.25 3.00
C ILE A 70 9.30 -6.33 3.87
N GLU A 71 9.41 -6.17 5.18
CA GLU A 71 8.77 -7.02 6.19
C GLU A 71 7.53 -6.36 6.80
N LYS A 72 6.61 -7.19 7.32
CA LYS A 72 5.38 -6.72 7.98
C LYS A 72 5.66 -5.75 9.13
N SER A 73 6.73 -5.97 9.89
CA SER A 73 7.13 -5.11 11.01
C SER A 73 7.43 -3.67 10.59
N GLN A 74 7.86 -3.45 9.35
CA GLN A 74 8.19 -2.12 8.82
C GLN A 74 6.96 -1.29 8.44
N LEU A 75 5.75 -1.87 8.48
CA LEU A 75 4.48 -1.17 8.21
C LEU A 75 3.64 -0.92 9.47
N LEU A 76 4.14 -1.38 10.63
CA LEU A 76 3.44 -1.32 11.92
C LEU A 76 4.17 -0.43 12.94
N SER A 77 5.23 0.25 12.50
CA SER A 77 6.11 1.09 13.31
C SER A 77 5.52 2.46 13.67
#